data_AF-J9GD41-F1
#
_entry.id   AF-J9GD41-F1
#
_cell.length_a   1.000
_cell.length_b   1.000
_cell.length_c   1.000
_cell.angle_alpha   90.00
_cell.angle_beta   90.00
_cell.angle_gamma   90.00
#
_symmetry.space_group_name_H-M   'P 1'
#
loop_
_entity.id
_entity.type
_entity.pdbx_description
1 polymer ?
#
loop_
_entity_poly.entity_id
_entity_poly.type
_entity_poly.pdbx_seq_one_letter_code
_entity_poly.pdbx_strand_id
1 'polypeptide(L)'
;MLIAQGEGQLDYLNSVLEELERAESERDISDIRQELIATGYLRKKKSSKPERIKRQAPMRFVSDDGFEILVGRSNAQNDELTTKLARRTDIWLHTQKVHGSHVIITCEGLAPPENTLKQAASLAVYYSQGRAGGKTPVDYTMVRFVRKPSGSMPGKVIYTDYKTIFAEADENLAERLRK
;
A
#
# COMPACT_ATOMS: atom_id res chain seq x y z
N MET A 1 -2.64 28.71 3.64
CA MET A 1 -3.68 27.97 2.88
C MET A 1 -3.19 27.50 1.51
N LEU A 2 -2.29 28.21 0.81
CA LEU A 2 -1.62 27.69 -0.41
C LEU A 2 -0.39 26.80 -0.11
N ILE A 3 0.40 27.14 0.91
CA ILE A 3 1.60 26.37 1.30
C ILE A 3 1.22 24.91 1.63
N ALA A 4 0.25 24.70 2.52
CA ALA A 4 -0.22 23.36 2.89
C ALA A 4 -0.77 22.54 1.69
N GLN A 5 -1.36 23.21 0.70
CA GLN A 5 -1.81 22.54 -0.53
C GLN A 5 -0.62 22.11 -1.37
N GLY A 6 0.39 22.98 -1.53
CA GLY A 6 1.63 22.66 -2.23
C GLY A 6 2.41 21.52 -1.57
N GLU A 7 2.53 21.55 -0.24
CA GLU A 7 3.15 20.48 0.55
C GLU A 7 2.44 19.14 0.35
N GLY A 8 1.10 19.13 0.36
CA GLY A 8 0.32 17.91 0.10
C GLY A 8 0.48 17.38 -1.33
N GLN A 9 0.69 18.24 -2.32
CA GLN A 9 0.98 17.81 -3.70
C GLN A 9 2.40 17.25 -3.83
N LEU A 10 3.37 17.85 -3.14
CA LEU A 10 4.75 17.39 -3.12
C LEU A 10 4.86 16.01 -2.45
N ASP A 11 4.19 15.82 -1.31
CA ASP A 11 4.06 14.55 -0.61
C ASP A 11 3.47 13.47 -1.52
N TYR A 12 2.38 13.79 -2.23
CA TYR A 12 1.80 12.87 -3.20
C TYR A 12 2.77 12.52 -4.35
N LEU A 13 3.44 13.51 -4.95
CA LEU A 13 4.38 13.24 -6.05
C LEU A 13 5.59 12.41 -5.61
N ASN A 14 6.06 12.59 -4.37
CA ASN A 14 7.10 11.75 -3.78
C ASN A 14 6.63 10.30 -3.62
N SER A 15 5.38 10.08 -3.20
CA SER A 15 4.81 8.73 -3.14
C SER A 15 4.75 8.06 -4.51
N VAL A 16 4.39 8.82 -5.56
CA VAL A 16 4.36 8.30 -6.94
C VAL A 16 5.77 7.96 -7.45
N LEU A 17 6.77 8.77 -7.09
CA LEU A 17 8.16 8.50 -7.46
C LEU A 17 8.63 7.18 -6.85
N GLU A 18 8.30 6.91 -5.59
CA GLU A 18 8.64 5.64 -4.95
C GLU A 18 7.97 4.45 -5.64
N GLU A 19 6.69 4.57 -6.01
CA GLU A 19 6.00 3.51 -6.73
C GLU A 19 6.65 3.19 -8.07
N LEU A 20 7.15 4.22 -8.76
CA LEU A 20 7.88 4.04 -10.01
C LEU A 20 9.23 3.35 -9.80
N GLU A 21 9.96 3.68 -8.74
CA GLU A 21 11.23 3.02 -8.40
C GLU A 21 11.03 1.54 -8.07
N ARG A 22 9.86 1.17 -7.54
CA ARG A 22 9.51 -0.20 -7.15
C ARG A 22 8.73 -0.97 -8.20
N ALA A 23 8.37 -0.35 -9.32
CA ALA A 23 7.59 -0.99 -10.37
C ALA A 23 8.41 -2.12 -11.02
N GLU A 24 7.96 -3.37 -10.84
CA GLU A 24 8.63 -4.56 -11.40
C GLU A 24 8.21 -4.84 -12.86
N SER A 25 7.10 -4.25 -13.32
CA SER A 25 6.54 -4.55 -14.64
C SER A 25 6.00 -3.33 -15.37
N GLU A 26 5.94 -3.41 -16.71
CA GLU A 26 5.32 -2.38 -17.56
C GLU A 26 3.86 -2.09 -17.19
N ARG A 27 3.17 -3.11 -16.65
CA ARG A 27 1.80 -2.97 -16.17
C ARG A 27 1.70 -2.13 -14.90
N ASP A 28 2.66 -2.23 -13.98
CA ASP A 28 2.70 -1.37 -12.78
C ASP A 28 2.91 0.09 -13.20
N ILE A 29 3.84 0.34 -14.14
CA ILE A 29 4.07 1.68 -14.72
C ILE A 29 2.80 2.20 -15.43
N SER A 30 2.08 1.32 -16.12
CA SER A 30 0.81 1.69 -16.77
C SER A 30 -0.26 2.08 -15.76
N ASP A 31 -0.39 1.34 -14.65
CA ASP A 31 -1.33 1.65 -13.57
C ASP A 31 -1.01 3.00 -12.92
N ILE A 32 0.26 3.29 -12.64
CA ILE A 32 0.72 4.59 -12.12
C ILE A 32 0.43 5.72 -13.13
N ARG A 33 0.67 5.48 -14.43
CA ARG A 33 0.32 6.46 -15.48
C ARG A 33 -1.18 6.73 -15.54
N GLN A 34 -2.03 5.70 -15.40
CA GLN A 34 -3.48 5.91 -15.35
C GLN A 34 -3.89 6.70 -14.12
N GLU A 35 -3.25 6.46 -12.97
CA GLU A 35 -3.45 7.24 -11.75
C GLU A 35 -3.12 8.72 -11.99
N LEU A 36 -1.94 9.02 -12.53
CA LEU A 36 -1.52 10.39 -12.84
C LEU A 36 -2.43 11.10 -13.85
N ILE A 37 -3.04 10.35 -14.78
CA ILE A 37 -4.07 10.90 -15.68
C ILE A 37 -5.36 11.21 -14.89
N ALA A 38 -5.78 10.32 -14.00
CA ALA A 38 -7.00 10.48 -13.21
C ALA A 38 -6.89 11.63 -12.19
N THR A 39 -5.71 11.86 -11.63
CA THR A 39 -5.43 12.99 -10.72
C THR A 39 -5.13 14.30 -11.46
N GLY A 40 -5.01 14.26 -12.79
CA GLY A 40 -4.87 15.44 -13.64
C GLY A 40 -3.43 15.93 -13.86
N TYR A 41 -2.42 15.22 -13.32
CA TYR A 41 -1.00 15.53 -13.55
C TYR A 41 -0.55 15.19 -14.98
N LEU A 42 -1.19 14.20 -15.61
CA LEU A 42 -0.95 13.84 -17.01
C LEU A 42 -2.19 14.06 -17.87
N ARG A 43 -1.99 14.57 -19.10
CA ARG A 43 -3.06 14.65 -20.10
C ARG A 43 -3.23 13.32 -20.83
N LYS A 44 -4.48 12.88 -21.01
CA LYS A 44 -4.82 11.74 -21.85
C LYS A 44 -4.55 12.07 -23.33
N LYS A 45 -3.77 11.24 -24.04
CA LYS A 45 -3.59 11.37 -25.50
C LYS A 45 -4.93 11.11 -26.21
N LYS A 46 -5.31 11.99 -27.14
CA LYS A 46 -6.61 11.96 -27.86
C LYS A 46 -6.81 10.75 -28.80
N SER A 47 -5.77 9.96 -29.08
CA SER A 47 -5.79 8.94 -30.15
C SER A 47 -5.66 7.49 -29.70
N SER A 48 -5.53 7.17 -28.40
CA SER A 48 -5.58 5.77 -27.97
C SER A 48 -7.01 5.39 -27.55
N LYS A 49 -7.57 4.35 -28.19
CA LYS A 49 -8.66 3.59 -27.57
C LYS A 49 -8.23 3.32 -26.12
N PRO A 50 -9.12 3.47 -25.12
CA PRO A 50 -8.78 3.11 -23.75
C PRO A 50 -8.45 1.62 -23.77
N GLU A 51 -7.16 1.31 -23.80
CA GLU A 51 -6.69 -0.02 -23.56
C GLU A 51 -7.15 -0.29 -22.13
N ARG A 52 -8.20 -1.11 -21.99
CA ARG A 52 -8.65 -1.62 -20.71
C ARG A 52 -7.58 -2.60 -20.24
N ILE A 53 -6.41 -2.07 -19.93
CA ILE A 53 -5.40 -2.77 -19.16
C ILE A 53 -6.11 -3.05 -17.85
N LYS A 54 -6.46 -4.32 -17.63
CA LYS A 54 -7.02 -4.75 -16.36
C LYS A 54 -5.95 -4.42 -15.32
N ARG A 55 -6.31 -3.58 -14.35
CA ARG A 55 -5.45 -3.25 -13.21
C ARG A 55 -4.90 -4.54 -12.63
N GLN A 56 -3.63 -4.54 -12.26
CA GLN A 56 -3.05 -5.71 -11.61
C GLN A 56 -3.80 -6.01 -10.31
N ALA A 57 -3.86 -7.28 -9.95
CA ALA A 57 -4.29 -7.66 -8.62
C ALA A 57 -3.22 -7.26 -7.59
N PRO A 58 -3.59 -7.03 -6.32
CA PRO A 58 -2.62 -6.89 -5.24
C PRO A 58 -1.65 -8.07 -5.22
N MET A 59 -0.43 -7.83 -4.76
CA MET A 59 0.51 -8.92 -4.51
C MET A 59 -0.05 -9.80 -3.39
N ARG A 60 -0.01 -11.12 -3.58
CA ARG A 60 -0.56 -12.10 -2.66
C ARG A 60 0.58 -12.87 -2.02
N PHE A 61 0.50 -12.99 -0.71
CA PHE A 61 1.42 -13.76 0.11
C PHE A 61 0.61 -14.64 1.07
N VAL A 62 1.24 -15.67 1.59
CA VAL A 62 0.66 -16.52 2.63
C VAL A 62 1.67 -16.58 3.77
N SER A 63 1.23 -16.24 4.98
CA SER A 63 2.06 -16.37 6.17
C SER A 63 2.35 -17.83 6.48
N ASP A 64 3.38 -18.08 7.29
CA ASP A 64 3.70 -19.44 7.74
C ASP A 64 2.55 -20.08 8.55
N ASP A 65 1.69 -19.26 9.14
CA ASP A 65 0.50 -19.68 9.87
C ASP A 65 -0.74 -19.86 8.95
N GLY A 66 -0.58 -19.69 7.63
CA GLY A 66 -1.62 -19.91 6.63
C GLY A 66 -2.55 -18.72 6.36
N PHE A 67 -2.25 -17.53 6.89
CA PHE A 67 -3.07 -16.33 6.66
C PHE A 67 -2.70 -15.69 5.32
N GLU A 68 -3.70 -15.28 4.54
CA GLU A 68 -3.47 -14.53 3.31
C GLU A 68 -3.09 -13.07 3.63
N ILE A 69 -1.98 -12.62 3.05
CA ILE A 69 -1.50 -11.25 3.14
C ILE A 69 -1.56 -10.62 1.76
N LEU A 70 -2.21 -9.46 1.64
CA LEU A 70 -2.33 -8.69 0.42
C LEU A 70 -1.51 -7.41 0.52
N VAL A 71 -0.69 -7.12 -0.48
CA VAL A 71 0.15 -5.91 -0.53
C VAL A 71 -0.19 -5.10 -1.77
N GLY A 72 -0.50 -3.82 -1.58
CA GLY A 72 -0.75 -2.90 -2.69
C GLY A 72 0.51 -2.55 -3.47
N ARG A 73 0.39 -2.38 -4.78
CA ARG A 73 1.46 -2.04 -5.73
C ARG A 73 1.52 -0.56 -6.07
N SER A 74 0.42 0.16 -5.84
CA SER A 74 0.29 1.59 -6.13
C SER A 74 -0.74 2.24 -5.20
N ASN A 75 -0.78 3.56 -5.17
CA ASN A 75 -1.65 4.37 -4.32
C ASN A 75 -3.12 4.12 -4.64
N ALA A 76 -3.45 4.05 -5.93
CA ALA A 76 -4.79 3.67 -6.38
C ALA A 76 -5.17 2.25 -5.91
N GLN A 77 -4.22 1.32 -5.90
CA GLN A 77 -4.48 -0.04 -5.42
C GLN A 77 -4.53 -0.11 -3.89
N ASN A 78 -3.72 0.68 -3.19
CA ASN A 78 -3.74 0.83 -1.73
C ASN A 78 -5.12 1.29 -1.25
N ASP A 79 -5.72 2.26 -1.95
CA ASP A 79 -7.09 2.69 -1.68
C ASP A 79 -8.11 1.57 -1.91
N GLU A 80 -8.00 0.86 -3.03
CA GLU A 80 -8.90 -0.24 -3.37
C GLU A 80 -8.80 -1.39 -2.37
N LEU A 81 -7.58 -1.72 -1.97
CA LEU A 81 -7.25 -2.72 -0.96
C LEU A 81 -7.90 -2.37 0.37
N THR A 82 -7.68 -1.15 0.87
CA THR A 82 -8.16 -0.73 2.19
C THR A 82 -9.66 -0.43 2.24
N THR A 83 -10.24 0.11 1.15
CA THR A 83 -11.63 0.62 1.18
C THR A 83 -12.66 -0.31 0.54
N LYS A 84 -12.25 -1.25 -0.31
CA LYS A 84 -13.18 -2.12 -1.06
C LYS A 84 -12.92 -3.61 -0.87
N LEU A 85 -11.65 -4.04 -0.92
CA LEU A 85 -11.31 -5.46 -0.87
C LEU A 85 -11.26 -5.99 0.56
N ALA A 86 -10.63 -5.25 1.46
CA ALA A 86 -10.46 -5.69 2.83
C ALA A 86 -11.78 -5.65 3.62
N ARG A 87 -12.00 -6.67 4.47
CA ARG A 87 -13.11 -6.70 5.41
C ARG A 87 -12.78 -5.81 6.61
N ARG A 88 -13.83 -5.32 7.27
CA ARG A 88 -13.70 -4.45 8.45
C ARG A 88 -12.94 -5.09 9.63
N THR A 89 -12.90 -6.41 9.68
CA THR A 89 -12.23 -7.23 10.70
C THR A 89 -10.80 -7.58 10.35
N ASP A 90 -10.36 -7.31 9.13
CA ASP A 90 -8.99 -7.57 8.69
C ASP A 90 -8.02 -6.57 9.31
N ILE A 91 -6.74 -6.94 9.38
CA ILE A 91 -5.70 -6.08 9.92
C ILE A 91 -5.00 -5.35 8.78
N TRP A 92 -4.97 -4.03 8.88
CA TRP A 92 -4.21 -3.14 8.01
C TRP A 92 -2.89 -2.76 8.67
N LEU A 93 -1.83 -2.72 7.87
CA LEU A 93 -0.50 -2.31 8.27
C LEU A 93 0.09 -1.31 7.27
N HIS A 94 0.87 -0.36 7.78
CA HIS A 94 1.64 0.58 6.98
C HIS A 94 2.83 1.14 7.77
N THR A 95 3.91 1.48 7.07
CA THR A 95 5.09 2.09 7.67
C THR A 95 4.81 3.50 8.20
N GLN A 96 5.41 3.86 9.32
CA GLN A 96 5.19 5.17 9.91
C GLN A 96 6.00 6.24 9.17
N LYS A 97 5.38 7.41 8.90
CA LYS A 97 6.02 8.64 8.38
C LYS A 97 6.66 8.57 6.99
N VAL A 98 6.76 7.39 6.40
CA VAL A 98 7.31 7.17 5.06
C VAL A 98 6.25 6.60 4.15
N HIS A 99 6.37 6.89 2.85
CA HIS A 99 5.52 6.31 1.84
C HIS A 99 5.81 4.79 1.72
N GLY A 100 4.77 4.04 1.40
CA GLY A 100 4.84 2.59 1.33
C GLY A 100 3.52 1.97 0.91
N SER A 101 3.55 0.65 0.77
CA SER A 101 2.37 -0.13 0.40
C SER A 101 1.46 -0.33 1.60
N HIS A 102 0.15 -0.30 1.35
CA HIS A 102 -0.81 -0.83 2.31
C HIS A 102 -0.71 -2.35 2.31
N VAL A 103 -0.61 -2.93 3.52
CA VAL A 103 -0.60 -4.38 3.73
C VAL A 103 -1.85 -4.77 4.49
N ILE A 104 -2.55 -5.81 4.04
CA ILE A 104 -3.74 -6.35 4.69
C ILE A 104 -3.52 -7.82 5.01
N ILE A 105 -3.73 -8.20 6.26
CA ILE A 105 -3.86 -9.60 6.67
C ILE A 105 -5.35 -9.94 6.64
N THR A 106 -5.71 -10.90 5.81
CA THR A 106 -7.08 -11.42 5.74
C THR A 106 -7.31 -12.31 6.95
N CYS A 107 -8.12 -11.85 7.88
CA CYS A 107 -8.29 -12.47 9.20
C CYS A 107 -9.51 -13.38 9.28
N GLU A 108 -10.52 -13.15 8.42
CA GLU A 108 -11.80 -13.87 8.43
C GLU A 108 -12.48 -13.94 9.82
N GLY A 109 -12.19 -12.98 10.69
CA GLY A 109 -12.72 -12.91 12.06
C GLY A 109 -11.81 -13.52 13.14
N LEU A 110 -10.67 -14.10 12.77
CA LEU A 110 -9.65 -14.62 13.68
C LEU A 110 -8.58 -13.57 13.95
N ALA A 111 -8.08 -13.51 15.19
CA ALA A 111 -6.91 -12.69 15.49
C ALA A 111 -5.65 -13.34 14.88
N PRO A 112 -4.88 -12.63 14.04
CA PRO A 112 -3.68 -13.22 13.47
C PRO A 112 -2.62 -13.41 14.58
N PRO A 113 -1.89 -14.54 14.56
CA PRO A 113 -0.80 -14.76 15.50
C PRO A 113 0.32 -13.73 15.32
N GLU A 114 1.12 -13.54 16.36
CA GLU A 114 2.21 -12.56 16.36
C GLU A 114 3.21 -12.78 15.22
N ASN A 115 3.46 -14.04 14.85
CA ASN A 115 4.34 -14.40 13.74
C ASN A 115 3.82 -13.85 12.40
N THR A 116 2.54 -14.09 12.08
CA THR A 116 1.88 -13.50 10.90
C THR A 116 1.94 -11.96 10.90
N LEU A 117 1.73 -11.32 12.06
CA LEU A 117 1.86 -9.86 12.17
C LEU A 117 3.29 -9.38 11.86
N LYS A 118 4.32 -10.06 12.37
CA LYS A 118 5.72 -9.74 12.08
C LYS A 118 6.05 -9.92 10.59
N GLN A 119 5.56 -11.00 9.98
CA GLN A 119 5.76 -11.27 8.55
C GLN A 119 5.12 -10.19 7.68
N ALA A 120 3.86 -9.84 7.98
CA ALA A 120 3.17 -8.76 7.28
C ALA A 120 3.85 -7.39 7.50
N ALA A 121 4.36 -7.12 8.70
CA ALA A 121 5.10 -5.90 8.98
C ALA A 121 6.43 -5.84 8.21
N SER A 122 7.15 -6.96 8.12
CA SER A 122 8.37 -7.04 7.29
C SER A 122 8.07 -6.79 5.81
N LEU A 123 6.96 -7.33 5.29
CA LEU A 123 6.49 -7.01 3.94
C LEU A 123 6.17 -5.51 3.79
N ALA A 124 5.53 -4.87 4.77
CA ALA A 124 5.26 -3.44 4.74
C ALA A 124 6.56 -2.61 4.65
N VAL A 125 7.59 -2.99 5.42
CA VAL A 125 8.90 -2.31 5.37
C VAL A 125 9.63 -2.57 4.05
N TYR A 126 9.63 -3.83 3.57
CA TYR A 126 10.23 -4.20 2.29
C TYR A 126 9.62 -3.43 1.12
N TYR A 127 8.30 -3.25 1.17
CA TYR A 127 7.50 -2.48 0.22
C TYR A 127 7.26 -1.04 0.72
N SER A 128 8.31 -0.37 1.20
CA SER A 128 8.30 1.06 1.56
C SER A 128 9.63 1.73 1.27
N GLN A 129 9.65 3.06 1.36
CA GLN A 129 10.88 3.88 1.40
C GLN A 129 11.84 3.48 2.53
N GLY A 130 11.33 2.85 3.60
CA GLY A 130 12.11 2.38 4.75
C GLY A 130 12.94 1.12 4.51
N ARG A 131 12.90 0.53 3.30
CA ARG A 131 13.55 -0.77 2.99
C ARG A 131 15.03 -0.83 3.40
N ALA A 132 15.79 0.25 3.25
CA ALA A 132 17.22 0.30 3.59
C ALA A 132 17.51 0.81 5.03
N GLY A 133 16.50 1.23 5.78
CA GLY A 133 16.63 1.95 7.04
C GLY A 133 16.79 1.10 8.31
N GLY A 134 16.85 -0.23 8.18
CA GLY A 134 16.86 -1.15 9.32
C GLY A 134 15.50 -1.24 10.02
N LYS A 135 15.49 -1.25 11.37
CA LYS A 135 14.25 -1.37 12.17
C LYS A 135 13.34 -0.18 11.97
N THR A 136 12.27 -0.39 11.23
CA THR A 136 11.27 0.61 10.89
C THR A 136 9.98 0.37 11.68
N PRO A 137 9.39 1.42 12.28
CA PRO A 137 8.08 1.31 12.92
C PRO A 137 6.97 1.12 11.87
N VAL A 138 6.15 0.11 12.10
CA VAL A 138 4.97 -0.23 11.29
C VAL A 138 3.74 -0.12 12.18
N ASP A 139 2.80 0.73 11.80
CA ASP A 139 1.52 0.84 12.48
C ASP A 139 0.58 -0.23 11.93
N TYR A 140 -0.19 -0.85 12.82
CA TYR A 140 -1.25 -1.77 12.45
C TYR A 140 -2.52 -1.53 13.25
N THR A 141 -3.66 -1.71 12.59
CA THR A 141 -4.99 -1.59 13.19
C THR A 141 -6.00 -2.40 12.40
N MET A 142 -7.22 -2.57 12.90
CA MET A 142 -8.29 -3.15 12.09
C MET A 142 -8.74 -2.15 11.02
N VAL A 143 -9.07 -2.66 9.83
CA VAL A 143 -9.53 -1.85 8.68
C VAL A 143 -10.72 -0.95 9.04
N ARG A 144 -11.59 -1.36 9.97
CA ARG A 144 -12.71 -0.51 10.46
C ARG A 144 -12.27 0.83 11.06
N PHE A 145 -11.03 0.94 11.53
CA PHE A 145 -10.44 2.16 12.08
C PHE A 145 -9.68 2.97 11.03
N VAL A 146 -9.59 2.49 9.80
CA VAL A 146 -8.95 3.17 8.67
C VAL A 146 -10.04 3.80 7.80
N ARG A 147 -9.85 5.07 7.43
CA ARG A 147 -10.79 5.83 6.61
C ARG A 147 -10.06 6.66 5.58
N LYS A 148 -10.61 6.71 4.38
CA LYS A 148 -10.18 7.64 3.33
C LYS A 148 -10.99 8.95 3.42
N PRO A 149 -10.36 10.11 3.67
CA PRO A 149 -11.06 11.38 3.63
C PRO A 149 -11.59 11.69 2.23
N SER A 150 -12.78 12.28 2.15
CA SER A 150 -13.35 12.65 0.85
C SER A 150 -12.47 13.70 0.16
N GLY A 151 -12.12 13.43 -1.11
CA GLY A 151 -11.27 14.32 -1.90
C GLY A 151 -9.77 14.28 -1.56
N SER A 152 -9.32 13.36 -0.71
CA SER A 152 -7.88 13.15 -0.52
C SER A 152 -7.23 12.54 -1.76
N MET A 153 -5.92 12.79 -1.89
CA MET A 153 -5.08 12.15 -2.90
C MET A 153 -5.11 10.62 -2.76
N PRO A 154 -4.89 9.87 -3.86
CA PRO A 154 -4.77 8.42 -3.79
C PRO A 154 -3.76 7.95 -2.74
N GLY A 155 -4.02 6.79 -2.12
CA GLY A 155 -3.19 6.20 -1.06
C GLY A 155 -3.35 6.86 0.32
N LYS A 156 -3.87 8.09 0.38
CA LYS A 156 -3.97 8.83 1.65
C LYS A 156 -5.14 8.35 2.51
N VAL A 157 -4.79 7.79 3.66
CA VAL A 157 -5.73 7.32 4.69
C VAL A 157 -5.49 8.00 6.04
N ILE A 158 -6.52 8.05 6.86
CA ILE A 158 -6.46 8.41 8.28
C ILE A 158 -6.85 7.17 9.07
N TYR A 159 -6.13 6.90 10.15
CA TYR A 159 -6.38 5.74 10.99
C TYR A 159 -6.28 6.09 12.48
N THR A 160 -7.03 5.36 13.30
CA THR A 160 -7.05 5.50 14.77
C THR A 160 -6.85 4.13 15.43
N ASP A 161 -6.71 4.12 16.75
CA ASP A 161 -6.70 2.90 17.57
C ASP A 161 -5.64 1.87 17.10
N TYR A 162 -4.48 2.38 16.70
CA TYR A 162 -3.40 1.58 16.15
C TYR A 162 -2.40 1.17 17.22
N LYS A 163 -1.65 0.12 16.90
CA LYS A 163 -0.46 -0.32 17.63
C LYS A 163 0.74 -0.27 16.68
N THR A 164 1.93 -0.15 17.24
CA THR A 164 3.16 -0.11 16.45
C THR A 164 3.99 -1.35 16.72
N ILE A 165 4.52 -1.96 15.66
CA ILE A 165 5.50 -3.04 15.72
C ILE A 165 6.75 -2.60 14.96
N PHE A 166 7.93 -2.98 15.44
CA PHE A 166 9.18 -2.72 14.73
C PHE A 166 9.51 -3.93 13.86
N ALA A 167 9.76 -3.68 12.58
CA ALA A 167 10.13 -4.71 11.61
C ALA A 167 11.29 -4.22 10.72
N GLU A 168 11.98 -5.16 10.10
CA GLU A 168 13.03 -4.90 9.11
C GLU A 168 12.59 -5.49 7.78
N ALA A 169 13.07 -4.91 6.67
CA ALA A 169 12.87 -5.50 5.36
C ALA A 169 13.66 -6.82 5.26
N ASP A 170 12.99 -7.89 4.85
CA ASP A 170 13.62 -9.19 4.61
C ASP A 170 13.19 -9.70 3.23
N GLU A 171 14.15 -9.66 2.30
CA GLU A 171 13.94 -10.10 0.91
C GLU A 171 13.68 -11.61 0.80
N ASN A 172 14.42 -12.42 1.57
CA ASN A 172 14.25 -13.87 1.55
C ASN A 172 12.87 -14.26 2.08
N LEU A 173 12.39 -13.55 3.09
CA LEU A 173 11.03 -13.71 3.61
C LEU A 173 10.00 -13.30 2.57
N ALA A 174 10.18 -12.16 1.90
CA ALA A 174 9.25 -11.70 0.87
C ALA A 174 9.14 -12.71 -0.30
N GLU A 175 10.25 -13.27 -0.76
CA GLU A 175 10.25 -14.30 -1.80
C GLU A 175 9.59 -15.60 -1.33
N ARG A 176 9.90 -16.04 -0.11
CA ARG A 176 9.39 -17.30 0.46
C ARG A 176 7.89 -17.30 0.68
N LEU A 177 7.32 -16.17 1.10
CA LEU A 177 5.88 -16.05 1.37
C LEU A 177 5.07 -15.76 0.10
N ARG A 178 5.72 -15.48 -1.04
CA ARG A 178 5.06 -15.12 -2.30
C ARG A 178 4.26 -16.30 -2.84
N LYS A 179 3.00 -16.04 -3.23
CA LYS A 179 2.09 -17.05 -3.79
C LYS A 179 1.99 -16.95 -5.31
#